data_AF-M1RIZ2-F1
#
_entry.id   AF-M1RIZ2-F1
#
_cell.length_a   1.000
_cell.length_b   1.000
_cell.length_c   1.000
_cell.angle_alpha   90.00
_cell.angle_beta   90.00
_cell.angle_gamma   90.00
#
_symmetry.space_group_name_H-M   'P 1'
#
loop_
_entity.id
_entity.type
_entity.pdbx_description
1 polymer ?
#
loop_
_entity_poly.entity_id
_entity_poly.type
_entity_poly.pdbx_seq_one_letter_code
_entity_poly.pdbx_strand_id
1 'polypeptide(L)'
;MELVDIFYKRAIMFWKSFLGLITISYIALLLSYFIIRLPIKLPLEIRFYLIGGEIFLGIIVFFLSYFVKKQYIPVSIHEPYWSYKAMKGYFWPYSIASAPFLFAGIFYLLVADLISLSVGFFISFLLIFYQKPKKGDIIY
;
A
#
# COMPACT_ATOMS: atom_id res chain seq x y z
N MET A 1 -2.82 -2.25 30.08
CA MET A 1 -3.73 -1.42 29.26
C MET A 1 -3.01 -0.26 28.60
N GLU A 2 -2.31 0.59 29.35
CA GLU A 2 -1.69 1.82 28.82
C GLU A 2 -0.73 1.60 27.62
N LEU A 3 0.13 0.57 27.68
CA LEU A 3 1.05 0.24 26.58
C LEU A 3 0.34 -0.21 25.29
N VAL A 4 -0.76 -0.95 25.42
CA VAL A 4 -1.57 -1.42 24.29
C VAL A 4 -2.27 -0.23 23.61
N ASP A 5 -2.81 0.69 24.41
CA ASP A 5 -3.45 1.90 23.89
C ASP A 5 -2.44 2.84 23.21
N ILE A 6 -1.26 3.03 23.81
CA ILE A 6 -0.16 3.80 23.21
C ILE A 6 0.26 3.16 21.87
N PHE A 7 0.45 1.84 21.83
CA PHE A 7 0.81 1.15 20.61
C PHE A 7 -0.27 1.31 19.55
N TYR A 8 -1.54 1.05 19.88
CA TYR A 8 -2.65 1.19 18.94
C TYR A 8 -2.68 2.60 18.35
N LYS A 9 -2.47 3.63 19.17
CA LYS A 9 -2.37 5.03 18.72
C LYS A 9 -1.21 5.23 17.74
N ARG A 10 -0.04 4.65 18.00
CA ARG A 10 1.14 4.68 17.11
C ARG A 10 0.92 3.91 15.82
N ALA A 11 0.32 2.73 15.87
CA ALA A 11 -0.03 1.94 14.69
C ALA A 11 -1.02 2.69 13.80
N ILE A 12 -2.02 3.36 14.38
CA ILE A 12 -2.96 4.21 13.65
C ILE A 12 -2.26 5.41 13.02
N MET A 13 -1.33 6.06 13.74
CA MET A 13 -0.51 7.14 13.18
C MET A 13 0.32 6.63 12.00
N PHE A 14 0.99 5.49 12.15
CA PHE A 14 1.77 4.87 11.07
C PHE A 14 0.91 4.52 9.85
N TRP A 15 -0.26 3.92 10.04
CA TRP A 15 -1.22 3.62 8.97
C TRP A 15 -1.66 4.89 8.22
N LYS A 16 -2.02 5.95 8.95
CA LYS A 16 -2.36 7.25 8.35
C LYS A 16 -1.19 7.86 7.59
N SER A 17 0.02 7.81 8.14
CA SER A 17 1.24 8.29 7.49
C SER A 17 1.54 7.52 6.20
N PHE A 18 1.31 6.21 6.18
CA PHE A 18 1.53 5.37 5.00
C PHE A 18 0.51 5.66 3.89
N LEU A 19 -0.77 5.84 4.25
CA LEU A 19 -1.79 6.32 3.31
C LEU A 19 -1.44 7.72 2.77
N GLY A 20 -0.98 8.60 3.66
CA GLY A 20 -0.51 9.94 3.31
C GLY A 20 0.66 9.89 2.33
N LEU A 21 1.66 9.02 2.57
CA LEU A 21 2.80 8.82 1.69
C LEU A 21 2.35 8.44 0.28
N ILE A 22 1.50 7.42 0.14
CA ILE A 22 1.03 6.96 -1.18
C ILE A 22 0.20 8.05 -1.87
N THR A 23 -0.63 8.78 -1.12
CA THR A 23 -1.43 9.89 -1.66
C THR A 23 -0.54 11.02 -2.17
N ILE A 24 0.47 11.42 -1.40
CA ILE A 24 1.42 12.46 -1.79
C ILE A 24 2.24 12.00 -3.00
N SER A 25 2.71 10.75 -3.02
CA SER A 25 3.40 10.18 -4.17
C SER A 25 2.54 10.18 -5.43
N TYR A 26 1.25 9.85 -5.31
CA TYR A 26 0.30 9.91 -6.43
C TYR A 26 0.13 11.33 -6.95
N ILE A 27 -0.07 12.31 -6.05
CA ILE A 27 -0.17 13.72 -6.43
C ILE A 27 1.12 14.20 -7.11
N ALA A 28 2.29 13.81 -6.61
CA ALA A 28 3.57 14.15 -7.22
C ALA A 28 3.70 13.58 -8.65
N LEU A 29 3.26 12.34 -8.88
CA LEU A 29 3.22 11.73 -10.20
C LEU A 29 2.19 12.42 -11.11
N LEU A 30 1.02 12.80 -10.61
CA LEU A 30 0.06 13.59 -11.40
C LEU A 30 0.65 14.93 -11.84
N LEU A 31 1.35 15.62 -10.94
CA LEU A 31 1.99 16.90 -11.27
C LEU A 31 3.14 16.71 -12.28
N SER A 32 3.84 15.58 -12.25
CA SER A 32 4.88 15.30 -13.24
C SER A 32 4.32 15.13 -14.66
N TYR A 33 3.01 14.90 -14.84
CA TYR A 33 2.37 14.84 -16.16
C TYR A 33 2.61 16.11 -16.97
N PHE A 34 2.57 17.27 -16.31
CA PHE A 34 2.76 18.56 -16.98
C PHE A 34 4.23 18.81 -17.36
N ILE A 35 5.15 18.06 -16.77
CA ILE A 35 6.61 18.20 -16.97
C ILE A 35 7.08 17.16 -18.00
N ILE A 36 6.61 15.91 -17.86
CA ILE A 36 6.94 14.79 -18.72
C ILE A 36 6.12 14.93 -20.01
N ARG A 37 6.70 15.59 -21.02
CA ARG A 37 6.12 15.77 -22.37
C ARG A 37 6.11 14.46 -23.18
N LEU A 38 5.50 13.40 -22.67
CA LEU A 38 5.34 12.13 -23.40
C LEU A 38 3.87 11.94 -23.79
N PRO A 39 3.45 12.36 -25.00
CA PRO A 39 2.11 12.07 -25.48
C PRO A 39 2.13 10.70 -26.16
N ILE A 40 2.20 9.62 -25.37
CA ILE A 40 1.99 8.28 -25.92
C ILE A 40 0.56 7.90 -25.58
N LYS A 41 -0.38 8.21 -26.51
CA LYS A 41 -1.67 7.54 -26.49
C LYS A 41 -1.42 6.06 -26.74
N LEU A 42 -1.31 5.30 -25.66
CA LEU A 42 -1.24 3.86 -25.73
C LEU A 42 -2.44 3.32 -26.52
N PRO A 43 -2.22 2.37 -27.43
CA PRO A 43 -3.30 1.57 -28.00
C PRO A 43 -4.17 1.00 -26.87
N LEU A 44 -5.49 0.99 -27.10
CA LEU A 44 -6.46 0.54 -26.11
C LEU A 44 -6.15 -0.86 -25.58
N GLU A 45 -5.72 -1.77 -26.45
CA GLU A 45 -5.34 -3.15 -26.09
C GLU A 45 -4.23 -3.17 -25.03
N ILE A 46 -3.16 -2.40 -25.22
CA ILE A 46 -2.04 -2.36 -24.26
C ILE A 46 -2.52 -1.79 -22.92
N ARG A 47 -3.36 -0.75 -22.95
CA ARG A 47 -3.96 -0.21 -21.73
C ARG A 47 -4.81 -1.25 -21.00
N PHE A 48 -5.61 -2.05 -21.72
CA PHE A 48 -6.39 -3.13 -21.12
C PHE A 48 -5.50 -4.18 -20.45
N TYR A 49 -4.39 -4.56 -21.08
CA TYR A 49 -3.43 -5.48 -20.47
C TYR A 49 -2.77 -4.89 -19.21
N LEU A 50 -2.42 -3.60 -19.22
CA LEU A 50 -1.86 -2.93 -18.05
C LEU A 50 -2.85 -2.90 -16.87
N ILE A 51 -4.08 -2.46 -17.12
CA ILE A 51 -5.15 -2.44 -16.10
C ILE A 51 -5.45 -3.86 -15.61
N GLY A 52 -5.55 -4.84 -16.52
CA GLY A 52 -5.76 -6.23 -16.16
C GLY A 52 -4.61 -6.78 -15.29
N GLY A 53 -3.38 -6.43 -15.63
CA GLY A 53 -2.19 -6.75 -14.85
C GLY A 53 -2.19 -6.12 -13.45
N GLU A 54 -2.59 -4.86 -13.32
CA GLU A 54 -2.73 -4.17 -12.03
C GLU A 54 -3.79 -4.81 -11.14
N ILE A 55 -4.95 -5.16 -11.72
CA ILE A 55 -6.03 -5.85 -10.99
C ILE A 55 -5.55 -7.24 -10.55
N PHE A 56 -4.94 -8.00 -11.44
CA PHE A 56 -4.41 -9.34 -11.13
C PHE A 56 -3.33 -9.28 -10.05
N LEU A 57 -2.39 -8.33 -10.17
CA LEU A 57 -1.39 -8.06 -9.15
C LEU A 57 -2.06 -7.67 -7.83
N GLY A 58 -3.09 -6.81 -7.88
CA GLY A 58 -3.93 -6.42 -6.75
C GLY A 58 -4.50 -7.61 -5.97
N ILE A 59 -5.03 -8.61 -6.69
CA ILE A 59 -5.54 -9.84 -6.09
C ILE A 59 -4.42 -10.63 -5.41
N ILE A 60 -3.29 -10.82 -6.09
CA ILE A 60 -2.13 -11.54 -5.53
C ILE A 60 -1.65 -10.85 -4.25
N VAL A 61 -1.44 -9.54 -4.30
CA VAL A 61 -0.90 -8.80 -3.15
C VAL A 61 -1.91 -8.67 -2.02
N PHE A 62 -3.22 -8.68 -2.31
CA PHE A 62 -4.25 -8.77 -1.27
C PHE A 62 -4.05 -10.03 -0.43
N PHE A 63 -3.96 -11.20 -1.06
CA PHE A 63 -3.74 -12.45 -0.33
C PHE A 63 -2.39 -12.45 0.38
N LEU A 64 -1.31 -12.05 -0.31
CA LEU A 64 0.03 -12.04 0.26
C LEU A 64 0.12 -11.12 1.48
N SER A 65 -0.36 -9.88 1.37
CA SER A 65 -0.36 -8.93 2.49
C SER A 65 -1.23 -9.40 3.65
N TYR A 66 -2.38 -10.03 3.37
CA TYR A 66 -3.22 -10.65 4.39
C TYR A 66 -2.49 -11.76 5.15
N PHE A 67 -1.84 -12.69 4.44
CA PHE A 67 -1.08 -13.79 5.06
C PHE A 67 0.11 -13.27 5.86
N VAL A 68 0.85 -12.30 5.32
CA VAL A 68 1.98 -11.68 6.01
C VAL A 68 1.52 -10.97 7.29
N LYS A 69 0.39 -10.25 7.24
CA LYS A 69 -0.18 -9.62 8.43
C LYS A 69 -0.53 -10.67 9.48
N LYS A 70 -1.18 -11.77 9.08
CA LYS A 70 -1.56 -12.88 9.96
C LYS A 70 -0.36 -13.62 10.56
N GLN A 71 0.78 -13.66 9.86
CA GLN A 71 2.00 -14.28 10.38
C GLN A 71 2.66 -13.45 11.49
N TYR A 72 2.56 -12.13 11.39
CA TYR A 72 3.21 -11.22 12.34
C TYR A 72 2.29 -10.71 13.45
N ILE A 73 0.97 -10.89 13.34
CA ILE A 73 -0.04 -10.43 14.29
C ILE A 73 -0.95 -11.61 14.67
N PRO A 74 -1.32 -11.79 15.96
CA PRO A 74 -1.03 -10.89 17.09
C PRO A 74 0.37 -11.04 17.69
N VAL A 75 0.86 -9.98 18.33
CA VAL A 75 2.15 -9.96 19.05
C VAL A 75 1.90 -9.90 20.57
N SER A 76 2.67 -10.66 21.36
CA SER A 76 2.61 -10.56 22.82
C SER A 76 3.45 -9.39 23.35
N ILE A 77 2.92 -8.70 24.37
CA ILE A 77 3.64 -7.60 25.04
C ILE A 77 4.88 -8.06 25.81
N HIS A 78 4.97 -9.35 26.15
CA HIS A 78 6.04 -9.91 26.94
C HIS A 78 7.29 -10.23 26.11
N GLU A 79 7.22 -10.10 24.77
CA GLU A 79 8.36 -10.37 23.91
C GLU A 79 9.45 -9.27 24.02
N PRO A 80 10.74 -9.61 24.08
CA PRO A 80 11.84 -8.64 24.23
C PRO A 80 11.89 -7.56 23.13
N TYR A 81 11.45 -7.90 21.92
CA TYR A 81 11.46 -7.01 20.75
C TYR A 81 10.05 -6.70 20.25
N TRP A 82 9.04 -6.73 21.13
CA TRP A 82 7.63 -6.60 20.76
C TRP A 82 7.35 -5.35 19.90
N SER A 83 7.94 -4.20 20.23
CA SER A 83 7.73 -2.95 19.48
C SER A 83 8.19 -3.06 18.03
N TYR A 84 9.35 -3.68 17.79
CA TYR A 84 9.87 -3.90 16.44
C TYR A 84 9.00 -4.90 15.68
N LYS A 85 8.68 -6.05 16.30
CA LYS A 85 7.87 -7.11 15.69
C LYS A 85 6.47 -6.63 15.34
N ALA A 86 5.85 -5.87 16.23
CA ALA A 86 4.52 -5.32 16.02
C ALA A 86 4.52 -4.26 14.91
N MET A 87 5.55 -3.42 14.79
CA MET A 87 5.66 -2.48 13.67
C MET A 87 5.92 -3.21 12.34
N LYS A 88 6.76 -4.25 12.35
CA LYS A 88 7.02 -5.12 11.21
C LYS A 88 5.73 -5.76 10.68
N GLY A 89 4.81 -6.12 11.57
CA GLY A 89 3.49 -6.65 11.23
C GLY A 89 2.55 -5.69 10.49
N TYR A 90 2.87 -4.38 10.45
CA TYR A 90 2.15 -3.41 9.62
C TYR A 90 2.97 -2.92 8.43
N PHE A 91 4.28 -2.74 8.60
CA PHE A 91 5.16 -2.25 7.53
C PHE A 91 5.14 -3.15 6.28
N TRP A 92 5.31 -4.46 6.46
CA TRP A 92 5.38 -5.38 5.30
C TRP A 92 4.05 -5.51 4.57
N PRO A 93 2.92 -5.73 5.26
CA PRO A 93 1.64 -5.81 4.56
C PRO A 93 1.31 -4.53 3.79
N TYR A 94 1.61 -3.34 4.34
CA TYR A 94 1.40 -2.08 3.63
C TYR A 94 2.32 -1.90 2.42
N SER A 95 3.60 -2.28 2.56
CA SER A 95 4.57 -2.24 1.45
C SER A 95 4.23 -3.23 0.34
N ILE A 96 3.70 -4.41 0.67
CA ILE A 96 3.24 -5.39 -0.32
C ILE A 96 1.98 -4.87 -1.01
N ALA A 97 1.03 -4.34 -0.24
CA ALA A 97 -0.20 -3.78 -0.75
C ALA A 97 0.02 -2.54 -1.63
N SER A 98 1.16 -1.86 -1.54
CA SER A 98 1.49 -0.71 -2.39
C SER A 98 2.04 -1.09 -3.77
N ALA A 99 2.38 -2.36 -4.00
CA ALA A 99 3.00 -2.83 -5.24
C ALA A 99 2.20 -2.51 -6.53
N PRO A 100 0.85 -2.60 -6.58
CA PRO A 100 0.07 -2.19 -7.76
C PRO A 100 0.32 -0.73 -8.17
N PHE A 101 0.31 0.17 -7.19
CA PHE A 101 0.64 1.58 -7.41
C PHE A 101 2.10 1.79 -7.84
N LEU A 102 3.05 1.06 -7.25
CA LEU A 102 4.45 1.14 -7.66
C LEU A 102 4.65 0.68 -9.11
N PHE A 103 4.00 -0.43 -9.48
CA PHE A 103 3.98 -0.95 -10.84
C PHE A 103 3.40 0.10 -11.80
N ALA A 104 2.19 0.60 -11.51
CA ALA A 104 1.54 1.63 -12.31
C ALA A 104 2.38 2.92 -12.42
N GLY A 105 3.05 3.31 -11.33
CA GLY A 105 3.97 4.46 -11.30
C GLY A 105 5.16 4.30 -12.23
N ILE A 106 5.76 3.12 -12.30
CA ILE A 106 6.87 2.82 -13.24
C ILE A 106 6.37 2.95 -14.67
N PHE A 107 5.24 2.31 -15.01
CA PHE A 107 4.68 2.42 -16.36
C PHE A 107 4.30 3.85 -16.72
N TYR A 108 3.68 4.56 -15.78
CA TYR A 108 3.34 5.96 -15.96
C TYR A 108 4.57 6.82 -16.30
N LEU A 109 5.73 6.60 -15.66
CA LEU A 109 6.95 7.33 -16.01
C LEU A 109 7.49 7.01 -17.42
N LEU A 110 7.14 5.85 -17.98
CA LEU A 110 7.57 5.43 -19.31
C LEU A 110 6.61 5.87 -20.42
N VAL A 111 5.30 5.81 -20.18
CA VAL A 111 4.26 5.95 -21.21
C VAL A 111 3.14 6.95 -20.85
N ALA A 112 3.25 7.63 -19.70
CA ALA A 112 2.37 8.71 -19.24
C ALA A 112 0.87 8.34 -19.20
N ASP A 113 0.52 7.08 -18.96
CA ASP A 113 -0.88 6.64 -18.88
C ASP A 113 -1.48 6.95 -17.50
N LEU A 114 -2.24 8.05 -17.43
CA LEU A 114 -2.89 8.49 -16.20
C LEU A 114 -3.93 7.49 -15.68
N ILE A 115 -4.59 6.73 -16.57
CA ILE A 115 -5.65 5.80 -16.18
C ILE A 115 -5.04 4.63 -15.41
N SER A 116 -4.02 3.99 -15.96
CA SER A 116 -3.20 2.95 -15.30
C SER A 116 -2.68 3.45 -13.95
N LEU A 117 -2.08 4.64 -13.90
CA LEU A 117 -1.62 5.25 -12.64
C LEU A 117 -2.73 5.35 -11.59
N SER A 118 -3.90 5.87 -11.97
CA SER A 118 -5.05 6.00 -11.06
C SER A 118 -5.56 4.63 -10.58
N VAL A 119 -5.67 3.65 -11.47
CA VAL A 119 -6.14 2.30 -11.12
C VAL A 119 -5.19 1.66 -10.10
N GLY A 120 -3.88 1.63 -10.39
CA GLY A 120 -2.88 1.13 -9.45
C GLY A 120 -2.91 1.84 -8.10
N PHE A 121 -3.07 3.17 -8.09
CA PHE A 121 -3.23 3.95 -6.86
C PHE A 121 -4.46 3.52 -6.05
N PHE A 122 -5.64 3.46 -6.67
CA PHE A 122 -6.87 3.12 -5.95
C PHE A 122 -6.85 1.70 -5.40
N ILE A 123 -6.31 0.73 -6.16
CA ILE A 123 -6.12 -0.64 -5.67
C ILE A 123 -5.25 -0.62 -4.41
N SER A 124 -4.04 -0.05 -4.50
CA SER A 124 -3.13 0.00 -3.35
C SER A 124 -3.72 0.74 -2.15
N PHE A 125 -4.37 1.89 -2.38
CA PHE A 125 -4.99 2.70 -1.34
C PHE A 125 -6.07 1.90 -0.60
N LEU A 126 -6.97 1.24 -1.32
CA LEU A 126 -8.05 0.44 -0.74
C LEU A 126 -7.51 -0.76 0.05
N LEU A 127 -6.49 -1.44 -0.47
CA LEU A 127 -5.86 -2.57 0.21
C LEU A 127 -5.22 -2.15 1.54
N ILE A 128 -4.50 -1.03 1.57
CA ILE A 128 -3.88 -0.50 2.79
C ILE A 128 -4.95 0.02 3.74
N PHE A 129 -5.99 0.67 3.23
CA PHE A 129 -7.12 1.13 4.02
C PHE A 129 -7.82 -0.03 4.73
N TYR A 130 -8.05 -1.15 4.02
CA TYR A 130 -8.65 -2.37 4.58
C TYR A 130 -7.81 -2.97 5.72
N GLN A 131 -6.49 -2.79 5.67
CA GLN A 131 -5.56 -3.36 6.66
C GLN A 131 -5.35 -2.50 7.91
N LYS A 132 -6.27 -1.58 8.18
CA LYS A 132 -6.27 -0.74 9.39
C LYS A 132 -5.92 -1.52 10.67
N PRO A 133 -5.08 -0.96 11.57
CA PRO A 133 -4.78 -1.53 12.87
C PRO A 133 -6.02 -1.78 13.72
N LYS A 134 -6.03 -2.89 14.49
CA LYS A 134 -7.09 -3.24 15.43
C LYS A 134 -6.52 -3.33 16.84
N LYS A 135 -7.35 -3.07 17.85
CA LYS A 135 -6.93 -3.17 19.27
C LYS A 135 -6.53 -4.59 19.67
N GLY A 136 -7.13 -5.61 19.04
CA GLY A 136 -6.81 -7.03 19.27
C GLY A 136 -5.53 -7.52 18.58
N ASP A 137 -4.79 -6.65 17.90
CA ASP A 137 -3.53 -7.03 17.24
C ASP A 137 -2.38 -7.23 18.26
N ILE A 138 -2.60 -6.89 19.52
CA ILE A 138 -1.71 -7.21 20.66
C ILE A 138 -2.45 -8.13 21.64
N ILE A 139 -1.73 -9.13 22.13
CA ILE A 139 -2.17 -10.01 23.21
C ILE A 139 -1.28 -9.83 24.45
N TYR A 140 -1.86 -10.11 25.62
CA TYR A 140 -1.11 -10.15 26.88
C TYR A 140 -0.35 -11.46 26.94
#